data_AF-A0A923D2M5-F1
#
_entry.id   AF-A0A923D2M5-F1
#
_cell.length_a   1.000
_cell.length_b   1.000
_cell.length_c   1.000
_cell.angle_alpha   90.00
_cell.angle_beta   90.00
_cell.angle_gamma   90.00
#
_symmetry.space_group_name_H-M   'P 1'
#
loop_
_entity.id
_entity.type
_entity.pdbx_description
1 polymer ?
#
loop_
_entity_poly.entity_id
_entity_poly.type
_entity_poly.pdbx_seq_one_letter_code
_entity_poly.pdbx_strand_id
1 'polypeptide(L)'
;MDTNFFEFWGQSFLNIAKGQRQIDEFRQWLRQGLSGSDSLSVLFRQIYGLDSVEKGGEESLKLYEKAMQSFQQSFRDYLRLFDVAPREEFENLKQECEALKQKISEQEQTIGQLRKVLGDKGLESDETVRDLQILIKKQTDQFQEMMKATGQAFQKKLPSKSK
;
A
#
# COMPACT_ATOMS: atom_id res chain seq x y z
N MET A 1 23.33 6.17 20.94
CA MET A 1 24.73 5.96 20.48
C MET A 1 25.70 6.21 21.63
N ASP A 2 26.56 5.24 21.93
CA ASP A 2 27.57 5.30 22.99
C ASP A 2 28.99 5.62 22.46
N THR A 3 29.91 6.02 23.35
CA THR A 3 31.30 6.37 22.97
C THR A 3 32.03 5.19 22.33
N ASN A 4 31.84 4.00 22.89
CA ASN A 4 32.47 2.76 22.43
C ASN A 4 32.07 2.44 20.99
N PHE A 5 30.82 2.71 20.60
CA PHE A 5 30.33 2.58 19.23
C PHE A 5 31.12 3.46 18.26
N PHE A 6 31.32 4.74 18.58
CA PHE A 6 32.08 5.64 17.71
C PHE A 6 33.57 5.29 17.66
N GLU A 7 34.15 4.91 18.80
CA GLU A 7 35.53 4.45 18.87
C GLU A 7 35.75 3.19 18.03
N PHE A 8 34.82 2.24 18.10
CA PHE A 8 34.84 1.03 17.27
C PHE A 8 34.85 1.38 15.79
N TRP A 9 33.95 2.26 15.34
CA TRP A 9 33.90 2.67 13.95
C TRP A 9 35.15 3.44 13.51
N GLY A 10 35.65 4.35 14.35
CA GLY A 10 36.89 5.08 14.10
C GLY A 10 38.08 4.14 13.89
N GLN A 11 38.31 3.22 14.82
CA GLN A 11 39.42 2.26 14.71
C GLN A 11 39.20 1.25 13.56
N SER A 12 37.95 0.83 13.31
CA SER A 12 37.62 -0.05 12.19
C SER A 12 37.93 0.61 10.85
N PHE A 13 37.54 1.87 10.63
CA PHE A 13 37.83 2.59 9.40
C PHE A 13 39.33 2.86 9.21
N LEU A 14 40.05 3.17 10.30
CA LEU A 14 41.52 3.29 10.25
C LEU A 14 42.18 1.95 9.90
N ASN A 15 41.65 0.82 10.37
CA ASN A 15 42.15 -0.50 10.01
C ASN A 15 41.83 -0.86 8.55
N ILE A 16 40.63 -0.55 8.07
CA ILE A 16 40.23 -0.72 6.68
C ILE A 16 41.15 0.08 5.74
N ALA A 17 41.57 1.28 6.13
CA ALA A 17 42.48 2.10 5.34
C ALA A 17 43.88 1.48 5.14
N LYS A 18 44.25 0.46 5.91
CA LYS A 18 45.57 -0.20 5.83
C LYS A 18 45.71 -1.17 4.65
N GLY A 19 44.61 -1.57 3.99
CA GLY A 19 44.69 -2.40 2.80
C GLY A 19 43.45 -3.23 2.44
N GLN A 20 43.52 -3.91 1.29
CA GLN A 20 42.42 -4.69 0.72
C GLN A 20 42.01 -5.87 1.61
N ARG A 21 42.97 -6.50 2.31
CA ARG A 21 42.70 -7.62 3.23
C ARG A 21 41.77 -7.20 4.36
N GLN A 22 41.97 -6.01 4.91
CA GLN A 22 41.20 -5.47 6.02
C GLN A 22 39.77 -5.10 5.57
N ILE A 23 39.61 -4.67 4.31
CA ILE A 23 38.28 -4.51 3.68
C ILE A 23 37.54 -5.85 3.64
N ASP A 24 38.21 -6.93 3.25
CA ASP A 24 37.58 -8.24 3.11
C ASP A 24 37.23 -8.86 4.47
N GLU A 25 38.11 -8.75 5.46
CA GLU A 25 37.83 -9.15 6.85
C GLU A 25 36.60 -8.40 7.42
N PHE A 26 36.50 -7.10 7.15
CA PHE A 26 35.37 -6.28 7.55
C PHE A 26 34.06 -6.68 6.86
N ARG A 27 34.09 -6.93 5.55
CA ARG A 27 32.92 -7.41 4.81
C ARG A 27 32.44 -8.77 5.30
N GLN A 28 33.38 -9.68 5.60
CA GLN A 28 33.05 -10.99 6.13
C GLN A 28 32.38 -10.88 7.50
N TRP A 29 32.93 -10.04 8.38
CA TRP A 29 32.37 -9.80 9.71
C TRP A 29 30.94 -9.24 9.65
N LEU A 30 30.68 -8.28 8.77
CA LEU A 30 29.32 -7.77 8.54
C LEU A 30 28.37 -8.86 8.01
N ARG A 31 28.83 -9.68 7.05
CA ARG A 31 28.01 -10.77 6.47
C ARG A 31 27.68 -11.86 7.47
N GLN A 32 28.57 -12.12 8.42
CA GLN A 32 28.39 -13.10 9.48
C GLN A 32 27.66 -12.51 10.71
N GLY A 33 27.03 -11.35 10.58
CA GLY A 33 26.24 -10.76 11.65
C GLY A 33 27.08 -10.30 12.83
N LEU A 34 28.25 -9.70 12.56
CA LEU A 34 29.19 -9.21 13.56
C LEU A 34 29.84 -10.33 14.39
N SER A 35 30.03 -11.50 13.76
CA SER A 35 30.69 -12.66 14.35
C SER A 35 31.79 -13.20 13.43
N GLY A 36 32.73 -13.97 13.99
CA GLY A 36 33.59 -14.87 13.19
C GLY A 36 34.86 -14.29 12.55
N SER A 37 35.22 -13.02 12.76
CA SER A 37 36.56 -12.51 12.37
C SER A 37 37.43 -12.26 13.60
N ASP A 38 38.63 -12.85 13.64
CA ASP A 38 39.52 -12.76 14.80
C ASP A 38 39.95 -11.31 15.09
N SER A 39 40.21 -10.50 14.05
CA SER A 39 40.70 -9.13 14.20
C SER A 39 39.63 -8.15 14.72
N LEU A 40 38.43 -8.15 14.14
CA LEU A 40 37.35 -7.24 14.56
C LEU A 40 36.66 -7.69 15.83
N SER A 41 36.58 -9.00 16.08
CA SER A 41 36.06 -9.51 17.36
C SER A 41 37.01 -9.19 18.51
N VAL A 42 38.33 -9.18 18.28
CA VAL A 42 39.33 -8.71 19.26
C VAL A 42 39.18 -7.21 19.49
N LEU A 43 39.11 -6.40 18.42
CA LEU A 43 38.89 -4.96 18.52
C LEU A 43 37.61 -4.62 19.30
N PHE A 44 36.52 -5.32 19.01
CA PHE A 44 35.25 -5.16 19.71
C PHE A 44 35.38 -5.47 21.20
N ARG A 45 36.02 -6.60 21.55
CA ARG A 45 36.26 -6.96 22.94
C ARG A 45 37.11 -5.93 23.69
N GLN A 46 38.15 -5.43 23.04
CA GLN A 46 39.02 -4.41 23.63
C GLN A 46 38.25 -3.12 23.94
N ILE A 47 37.50 -2.60 22.97
CA ILE A 47 36.76 -1.34 23.11
C ILE A 47 35.60 -1.45 24.11
N TYR A 48 34.95 -2.62 24.19
CA TYR A 48 33.87 -2.87 25.13
C TYR A 48 34.37 -3.42 26.50
N GLY A 49 35.68 -3.47 26.74
CA GLY A 49 36.25 -3.89 28.03
C GLY A 49 36.04 -5.37 28.36
N LEU A 50 35.93 -6.22 27.35
CA LEU A 50 35.68 -7.66 27.47
C LEU A 50 36.98 -8.50 27.47
N ASP A 51 38.15 -7.87 27.37
CA ASP A 51 39.45 -8.54 27.32
C ASP A 51 39.87 -9.16 28.67
N SER A 52 39.34 -8.66 29.78
CA SER A 52 39.66 -9.12 31.13
C SER A 52 38.81 -10.32 31.60
N VAL A 53 37.85 -10.77 30.80
CA VAL A 53 36.93 -11.86 31.18
C VAL A 53 37.40 -13.16 30.52
N GLU A 54 37.56 -14.23 31.32
CA GLU A 54 37.95 -15.55 30.80
C GLU A 54 37.06 -15.94 29.62
N LYS A 55 37.70 -16.23 28.47
CA LYS A 55 37.01 -16.63 27.25
C LYS A 55 36.28 -17.95 27.49
N GLY A 56 34.96 -17.94 27.33
CA GLY A 56 34.13 -19.16 27.37
C GLY A 56 33.38 -19.39 28.68
N GLY A 57 33.54 -18.54 29.69
CA GLY A 57 32.67 -18.54 30.87
C GLY A 57 31.27 -18.01 30.56
N GLU A 58 30.25 -18.48 31.29
CA GLU A 58 28.85 -18.04 31.14
C GLU A 58 28.71 -16.51 31.32
N GLU A 59 29.49 -15.93 32.23
CA GLU A 59 29.54 -14.49 32.47
C GLU A 59 30.15 -13.72 31.29
N SER A 60 31.20 -14.26 30.66
CA SER A 60 31.83 -13.70 29.45
C SER A 60 30.83 -13.63 28.29
N LEU A 61 30.03 -14.70 28.12
CA LEU A 61 28.99 -14.75 27.11
C LEU A 61 27.90 -13.71 27.36
N LYS A 62 27.41 -13.59 28.60
CA LYS A 62 26.38 -12.59 28.97
C LYS A 62 26.87 -11.15 28.76
N LEU A 63 28.12 -10.86 29.14
CA LEU A 63 28.71 -9.54 28.94
C LEU A 63 28.90 -9.22 27.45
N TYR A 64 29.34 -10.21 26.66
CA TYR A 64 29.46 -10.08 25.21
C TYR A 64 28.10 -9.82 24.54
N GLU A 65 27.06 -10.59 24.90
CA GLU A 65 25.70 -10.39 24.39
C GLU A 65 25.16 -9.01 24.73
N LYS A 66 25.36 -8.54 25.97
CA LYS A 66 24.95 -7.20 26.39
C LYS A 66 25.67 -6.10 25.61
N ALA A 67 26.98 -6.23 25.43
CA ALA A 67 27.77 -5.31 24.62
C ALA A 67 27.28 -5.28 23.16
N MET A 68 27.00 -6.46 22.59
CA MET A 68 26.48 -6.60 21.23
C MET A 68 25.08 -5.96 21.08
N GLN A 69 24.18 -6.16 22.05
CA GLN A 69 22.87 -5.51 22.05
C GLN A 69 22.99 -3.98 22.10
N SER A 70 23.89 -3.45 22.94
CA SER A 70 24.17 -2.00 22.99
C SER A 70 24.70 -1.49 21.65
N PHE A 71 25.67 -2.20 21.06
CA PHE A 71 26.24 -1.84 19.77
C PHE A 71 25.19 -1.83 18.65
N GLN A 72 24.37 -2.88 18.58
CA GLN A 72 23.28 -2.97 17.60
C GLN A 72 22.24 -1.85 17.78
N GLN A 73 21.93 -1.49 19.02
CA GLN A 73 21.04 -0.37 19.29
C GLN A 73 21.64 0.96 18.83
N SER A 74 22.90 1.22 19.19
CA SER A 74 23.65 2.39 18.72
C SER A 74 23.73 2.44 17.18
N PHE A 75 23.91 1.29 16.52
CA PHE A 75 23.90 1.21 15.06
C PHE A 75 22.54 1.56 14.45
N ARG A 76 21.44 1.06 15.02
CA ARG A 76 20.09 1.44 14.59
C ARG A 76 19.82 2.93 14.79
N ASP A 77 20.21 3.49 15.93
CA ASP A 77 20.05 4.91 16.22
C ASP A 77 20.86 5.77 15.24
N TYR A 78 22.08 5.35 14.91
CA TYR A 78 22.93 5.99 13.89
C TYR A 78 22.23 5.99 12.53
N LEU A 79 21.71 4.85 12.08
CA LEU A 79 21.03 4.74 10.79
C LEU A 79 19.76 5.60 10.72
N ARG A 80 19.01 5.70 11.83
CA ARG A 80 17.84 6.57 11.95
C ARG A 80 18.17 8.05 11.80
N LEU A 81 19.34 8.50 12.26
CA LEU A 81 19.76 9.90 12.09
C LEU A 81 19.85 10.29 10.61
N PHE A 82 20.17 9.34 9.73
CA PHE A 82 20.29 9.55 8.30
C PHE A 82 19.06 9.07 7.52
N ASP A 83 17.94 8.81 8.21
CA ASP A 83 16.69 8.30 7.64
C ASP A 83 16.89 7.05 6.76
N VAL A 84 17.87 6.20 7.13
CA VAL A 84 18.15 4.97 6.38
C VAL A 84 17.13 3.91 6.78
N ALA A 85 16.27 3.53 5.83
CA ALA A 85 15.33 2.44 6.00
C ALA A 85 16.02 1.07 5.88
N PRO A 86 15.71 0.11 6.76
CA PRO A 86 16.11 -1.29 6.58
C PRO A 86 15.64 -1.82 5.23
N ARG A 87 16.49 -2.61 4.55
CA ARG A 87 16.17 -3.16 3.24
C ARG A 87 14.90 -4.01 3.25
N GLU A 88 14.70 -4.80 4.29
CA GLU A 88 13.51 -5.65 4.43
C GLU A 88 12.22 -4.82 4.47
N GLU A 89 12.19 -3.76 5.29
CA GLU A 89 11.06 -2.82 5.36
C GLU A 89 10.82 -2.15 3.99
N PHE A 90 11.89 -1.76 3.30
CA PHE A 90 11.80 -1.17 1.97
C PHE A 90 11.23 -2.14 0.92
N GLU A 91 11.70 -3.39 0.89
CA GLU A 91 11.22 -4.40 -0.07
C GLU A 91 9.76 -4.78 0.21
N ASN A 92 9.38 -4.90 1.49
CA ASN A 92 7.98 -5.13 1.88
C ASN A 92 7.08 -3.98 1.43
N LEU A 93 7.50 -2.73 1.71
CA LEU A 93 6.76 -1.53 1.29
C LEU A 93 6.63 -1.45 -0.23
N LYS A 94 7.69 -1.84 -0.97
CA LYS A 94 7.69 -1.89 -2.43
C LYS A 94 6.66 -2.90 -2.95
N GLN A 95 6.61 -4.10 -2.37
CA GLN A 95 5.62 -5.12 -2.75
C GLN A 95 4.18 -4.64 -2.48
N GLU A 96 3.94 -4.01 -1.32
CA GLU A 96 2.63 -3.43 -1.01
C GLU A 96 2.24 -2.34 -2.00
N CYS A 97 3.19 -1.47 -2.37
CA CYS A 97 2.99 -0.44 -3.38
C CYS A 97 2.66 -1.02 -4.76
N GLU A 98 3.31 -2.10 -5.17
CA GLU A 98 3.00 -2.82 -6.41
C GLU A 98 1.59 -3.42 -6.37
N ALA A 99 1.22 -4.07 -5.27
CA ALA A 99 -0.12 -4.64 -5.08
C ALA A 99 -1.23 -3.57 -5.09
N LEU A 100 -0.98 -2.41 -4.47
CA LEU A 100 -1.94 -1.29 -4.46
C LEU A 100 -2.10 -0.68 -5.85
N LYS A 101 -1.01 -0.51 -6.61
CA LYS A 101 -1.09 -0.03 -8.00
C LYS A 101 -1.91 -0.96 -8.87
N GLN A 102 -1.75 -2.28 -8.71
CA GLN A 102 -2.55 -3.25 -9.43
C GLN A 102 -4.04 -3.14 -9.07
N LYS A 103 -4.37 -3.05 -7.77
CA LYS A 103 -5.76 -2.86 -7.31
C LYS A 103 -6.38 -1.58 -7.85
N ILE A 104 -5.63 -0.47 -7.88
CA ILE A 104 -6.11 0.79 -8.45
C ILE A 104 -6.44 0.61 -9.93
N SER A 105 -5.55 -0.03 -10.71
CA SER A 105 -5.80 -0.29 -12.13
C SER A 105 -7.05 -1.15 -12.37
N GLU A 106 -7.25 -2.20 -11.57
CA GLU A 106 -8.44 -3.08 -11.66
C GLU A 106 -9.73 -2.32 -11.29
N GLN A 107 -9.66 -1.47 -10.26
CA GLN A 107 -10.78 -0.62 -9.85
C GLN A 107 -11.12 0.43 -10.89
N GLU A 108 -10.13 1.10 -11.48
CA GLU A 108 -10.32 2.08 -12.56
C GLU A 108 -10.96 1.43 -13.79
N GLN A 109 -10.52 0.22 -14.16
CA GLN A 109 -11.14 -0.54 -15.24
C GLN A 109 -12.60 -0.88 -14.94
N THR A 110 -12.88 -1.35 -13.72
CA THR A 110 -14.23 -1.69 -13.26
C THR A 110 -15.14 -0.46 -13.26
N ILE A 111 -14.66 0.67 -12.74
CA ILE A 111 -15.38 1.95 -12.74
C ILE A 111 -15.67 2.39 -14.18
N GLY A 112 -14.69 2.26 -15.09
CA GLY A 112 -14.87 2.57 -16.50
C GLY A 112 -15.96 1.72 -17.16
N GLN A 113 -15.96 0.41 -16.90
CA GLN A 113 -16.99 -0.52 -17.39
C GLN A 113 -18.37 -0.17 -16.82
N LEU A 114 -18.47 0.06 -15.52
CA LEU A 114 -19.73 0.43 -14.85
C LEU A 114 -20.28 1.75 -15.39
N ARG A 115 -19.43 2.76 -15.60
CA ARG A 115 -19.82 4.03 -16.22
C ARG A 115 -20.35 3.83 -17.63
N LYS A 116 -19.72 2.96 -18.42
CA LYS A 116 -20.20 2.63 -19.76
C LYS A 116 -21.57 1.96 -19.73
N VAL A 117 -21.76 0.94 -18.88
CA VAL A 117 -23.06 0.26 -18.72
C VAL A 117 -24.15 1.22 -18.23
N LEU A 118 -23.83 2.14 -17.31
CA LEU A 118 -24.78 3.15 -16.84
C LEU A 118 -25.10 4.19 -17.92
N GLY A 119 -24.11 4.61 -18.71
CA GLY A 119 -24.32 5.48 -19.87
C GLY A 119 -25.20 4.82 -20.94
N ASP A 120 -24.95 3.54 -21.24
CA ASP A 120 -25.70 2.76 -22.22
C ASP A 120 -27.15 2.49 -21.73
N LYS A 121 -27.35 2.18 -20.45
CA LYS A 121 -28.70 2.07 -19.85
C LYS A 121 -29.46 3.39 -19.78
N GLY A 122 -28.74 4.52 -19.69
CA GLY A 122 -29.35 5.86 -19.77
C GLY A 122 -29.95 6.15 -21.15
N LEU A 123 -29.40 5.56 -22.21
CA LEU A 123 -29.93 5.68 -23.58
C LEU A 123 -31.20 4.84 -23.77
N GLU A 124 -31.27 3.63 -23.20
CA GLU A 124 -32.49 2.79 -23.21
C GLU A 124 -33.67 3.46 -22.46
N SER A 125 -33.38 4.29 -21.45
CA SER A 125 -34.39 5.04 -20.70
C SER A 125 -35.04 6.17 -21.51
N ASP A 126 -34.33 6.82 -22.43
CA ASP A 126 -34.90 7.93 -23.21
C ASP A 126 -35.86 7.41 -24.30
N GLU A 127 -35.51 6.28 -24.91
CA GLU A 127 -36.33 5.63 -25.93
C GLU A 127 -37.63 5.06 -25.34
N THR A 128 -37.53 4.37 -24.19
CA THR A 128 -38.71 3.88 -23.45
C THR A 128 -39.62 4.98 -22.92
N VAL A 129 -39.07 6.13 -22.51
CA VAL A 129 -39.87 7.30 -22.11
C VAL A 129 -40.62 7.91 -23.30
N ARG A 130 -40.00 7.98 -24.49
CA ARG A 130 -40.70 8.43 -25.71
C ARG A 130 -41.83 7.50 -26.11
N ASP A 131 -41.61 6.19 -26.04
CA ASP A 131 -42.64 5.19 -26.36
C ASP A 131 -43.84 5.28 -25.41
N LEU A 132 -43.59 5.47 -24.11
CA LEU A 132 -44.64 5.73 -23.12
C LEU A 132 -45.42 7.01 -23.45
N GLN A 133 -44.72 8.08 -23.86
CA GLN A 133 -45.35 9.35 -24.21
C GLN A 133 -46.25 9.23 -25.46
N ILE A 134 -45.85 8.41 -26.44
CA ILE A 134 -46.65 8.08 -27.63
C ILE A 134 -47.89 7.26 -27.23
N LEU A 135 -47.72 6.26 -26.36
CA LEU A 135 -48.82 5.43 -25.87
C LEU A 135 -49.88 6.24 -25.12
N ILE A 136 -49.47 7.16 -24.24
CA ILE A 136 -50.37 8.05 -23.49
C ILE A 136 -51.14 8.98 -24.43
N LYS A 137 -50.49 9.54 -25.45
CA LYS A 137 -51.17 10.35 -26.48
C LYS A 137 -52.22 9.52 -27.22
N LYS A 138 -51.85 8.32 -27.69
CA LYS A 138 -52.77 7.44 -28.40
C LYS A 138 -53.98 7.04 -27.54
N GLN A 139 -53.77 6.73 -26.27
CA GLN A 139 -54.85 6.41 -25.34
C GLN A 139 -55.78 7.62 -25.12
N THR A 140 -55.20 8.82 -25.00
CA THR A 140 -55.97 10.07 -24.86
C THR A 140 -56.84 10.33 -26.08
N ASP A 141 -56.28 10.16 -27.28
CA ASP A 141 -57.01 10.33 -28.53
C ASP A 141 -58.16 9.32 -28.65
N GLN A 142 -57.90 8.04 -28.35
CA GLN A 142 -58.92 6.99 -28.34
C GLN A 142 -60.03 7.26 -27.32
N PHE A 143 -59.69 7.75 -26.13
CA PHE A 143 -60.67 8.13 -25.12
C PHE A 143 -61.53 9.32 -25.59
N GLN A 144 -60.92 10.33 -26.20
CA GLN A 144 -61.65 11.47 -26.77
C GLN A 144 -62.60 11.04 -27.90
N GLU A 145 -62.17 10.13 -28.77
CA GLU A 145 -63.03 9.55 -29.82
C GLU A 145 -64.21 8.79 -29.23
N MET A 146 -63.98 7.96 -28.21
CA MET A 146 -65.04 7.25 -27.49
C MET A 146 -66.04 8.21 -26.84
N MET A 147 -65.56 9.27 -26.20
CA MET A 147 -66.42 10.29 -25.59
C MET A 147 -67.23 11.05 -26.63
N LYS A 148 -66.64 11.38 -27.79
CA LYS A 148 -67.37 11.98 -28.92
C LYS A 148 -68.43 11.03 -29.46
N ALA A 149 -68.11 9.76 -29.69
CA ALA A 149 -69.04 8.76 -30.20
C ALA A 149 -70.21 8.54 -29.22
N THR A 150 -69.92 8.49 -27.92
CA THR A 150 -70.92 8.38 -26.86
C THR A 150 -71.81 9.62 -26.82
N GLY A 151 -71.22 10.82 -26.82
CA GLY A 151 -71.96 12.08 -26.85
C GLY A 151 -72.88 12.20 -28.08
N GLN A 152 -72.42 11.78 -29.25
CA GLN A 152 -73.23 11.74 -30.47
C GLN A 152 -74.37 10.72 -30.39
N ALA A 153 -74.15 9.55 -29.77
CA ALA A 153 -75.18 8.55 -29.56
C ALA A 153 -76.28 9.04 -28.59
N PHE A 154 -75.93 9.85 -27.60
CA PHE A 154 -76.88 10.49 -26.69
C PHE A 154 -77.62 11.68 -27.34
N GLN A 155 -76.96 12.48 -28.19
CA GLN A 155 -77.62 13.55 -28.94
C GLN A 155 -78.64 13.02 -29.96
N LYS A 156 -78.38 11.87 -30.60
CA LYS A 156 -79.34 11.21 -31.49
C LYS A 156 -80.59 10.64 -30.79
N LYS A 157 -80.58 10.53 -29.45
CA LYS A 157 -81.69 9.95 -28.66
C LYS A 157 -82.61 10.99 -28.01
N LEU A 158 -82.37 12.29 -28.17
CA LEU A 158 -83.32 13.32 -27.73
C LEU A 158 -84.47 13.44 -28.76
N PRO A 159 -85.74 13.17 -28.39
CA PRO A 159 -86.86 13.43 -29.29
C PRO A 159 -86.95 14.94 -29.52
N SER A 160 -87.09 15.36 -30.78
CA SER A 160 -87.45 16.73 -31.11
C SER A 160 -88.78 17.04 -30.42
N LYS A 161 -88.74 17.84 -29.34
CA LYS A 161 -89.97 18.37 -28.75
C LYS A 161 -90.61 19.30 -29.78
N SER A 162 -91.82 18.92 -30.16
CA SER A 162 -92.79 19.70 -30.90
C SER A 162 -93.00 21.10 -30.33
N LYS A 163 -93.00 22.09 -31.22
CA LYS A 163 -94.00 23.16 -31.30
C LYS A 163 -93.93 23.81 -32.67
#